data_AF-A0A958GUL7-F1
#
_entry.id   AF-A0A958GUL7-F1
#
_cell.length_a   1.000
_cell.length_b   1.000
_cell.length_c   1.000
_cell.angle_alpha   90.00
_cell.angle_beta   90.00
_cell.angle_gamma   90.00
#
_symmetry.space_group_name_H-M   'P 1'
#
loop_
_entity.id
_entity.type
_entity.pdbx_description
1 polymer ?
#
loop_
_entity_poly.entity_id
_entity_poly.type
_entity_poly.pdbx_seq_one_letter_code
_entity_poly.pdbx_strand_id
1 'polypeptide(L)'
;GPGPLRARVARRKPRQRLDRSSFTALARGAFEASAAGLADGQDHDRLIDADLGPGAGASAGAALDPTAEAAERVPLADLVAGTRLGTGMHLLLERIDFRGDPIGWRQQAEQLARRRALPAEAVEPLLGSLNTLVQTPLGHGALDFRLADLSRRDRIDEMGYVLPVALEAAAGRFVPPGAAGGAPRDRRTAPGSAAFPRVGPADLARVLAAHPGGGLPEDYPRQLERLPAQAIAGWLRGSLDLVFRRPGPQGAACWYLIDWKSNRLGRHWSDYAPERLAQAMAQHHYFLQAHLYTLALHRHLARHAGYDYATGFGGFLYVFVRGMHPDRPGSGVLFDRPPLARIEALDALLREGRR
;
A
#
# COMPACT_ATOMS: atom_id res chain seq x y z
N GLY A 1 51.28 20.09 -24.64
CA GLY A 1 50.14 20.03 -23.70
C GLY A 1 49.40 18.72 -23.90
N PRO A 2 48.91 18.06 -22.83
CA PRO A 2 48.20 16.80 -22.98
C PRO A 2 46.87 17.03 -23.71
N GLY A 3 46.58 16.21 -24.73
CA GLY A 3 45.36 16.29 -25.52
C GLY A 3 44.09 15.91 -24.73
N PRO A 4 42.89 16.24 -25.23
CA PRO A 4 41.65 16.09 -24.48
C PRO A 4 41.34 14.60 -24.21
N LEU A 5 40.97 14.31 -22.96
CA LEU A 5 40.50 13.01 -22.50
C LEU A 5 39.22 12.63 -23.25
N ARG A 6 39.31 11.64 -24.14
CA ARG A 6 38.12 11.01 -24.76
C ARG A 6 37.60 9.92 -23.83
N ALA A 7 36.51 10.20 -23.12
CA ALA A 7 35.75 9.16 -22.42
C ALA A 7 35.14 8.20 -23.46
N ARG A 8 35.68 6.98 -23.56
CA ARG A 8 35.01 5.89 -24.27
C ARG A 8 33.80 5.47 -23.43
N VAL A 9 32.59 5.83 -23.86
CA VAL A 9 31.37 5.23 -23.33
C VAL A 9 31.37 3.76 -23.75
N ALA A 10 31.74 2.87 -22.83
CA ALA A 10 31.54 1.45 -23.00
C ALA A 10 30.03 1.19 -23.03
N ARG A 11 29.45 1.08 -24.24
CA ARG A 11 28.09 0.56 -24.44
C ARG A 11 28.08 -0.95 -24.17
N ARG A 12 28.28 -1.37 -22.93
CA ARG A 12 27.86 -2.70 -22.49
C ARG A 12 26.35 -2.68 -22.38
N LYS A 13 25.65 -3.31 -23.33
CA LYS A 13 24.25 -3.68 -23.10
C LYS A 13 24.22 -4.59 -21.86
N PRO A 14 23.45 -4.27 -20.80
CA PRO A 14 23.30 -5.19 -19.69
C PRO A 14 22.78 -6.52 -20.22
N ARG A 15 23.48 -7.61 -19.87
CA ARG A 15 23.22 -8.96 -20.42
C ARG A 15 21.90 -9.57 -19.95
N GLN A 16 21.24 -9.01 -18.93
CA GLN A 16 20.04 -9.57 -18.32
C GLN A 16 19.10 -8.43 -17.88
N ARG A 17 17.82 -8.51 -18.24
CA ARG A 17 16.77 -7.55 -17.81
C ARG A 17 16.49 -7.81 -16.32
N LEU A 18 16.73 -6.81 -15.47
CA LEU A 18 16.20 -6.78 -14.11
C LEU A 18 14.73 -6.34 -14.21
N ASP A 19 13.82 -7.19 -13.76
CA ASP A 19 12.39 -6.90 -13.82
C ASP A 19 11.99 -5.89 -12.73
N ARG A 20 11.06 -5.01 -13.09
CA ARG A 20 10.43 -4.03 -12.19
C ARG A 20 9.00 -4.48 -11.97
N SER A 21 8.61 -4.69 -10.73
CA SER A 21 7.26 -5.16 -10.34
C SER A 21 6.57 -4.14 -9.43
N SER A 22 5.25 -4.23 -9.33
CA SER A 22 4.41 -3.50 -8.37
C SER A 22 3.55 -4.47 -7.54
N PHE A 23 2.92 -3.97 -6.48
CA PHE A 23 1.96 -4.76 -5.71
C PHE A 23 0.79 -5.24 -6.61
N THR A 24 0.23 -4.36 -7.44
CA THR A 24 -0.85 -4.71 -8.38
C THR A 24 -0.42 -5.81 -9.35
N ALA A 25 0.81 -5.78 -9.84
CA ALA A 25 1.38 -6.83 -10.67
C ALA A 25 1.45 -8.18 -9.94
N LEU A 26 1.85 -8.17 -8.67
CA LEU A 26 1.91 -9.36 -7.81
C LEU A 26 0.52 -9.92 -7.49
N ALA A 27 -0.44 -9.06 -7.15
CA ALA A 27 -1.81 -9.44 -6.79
C ALA A 27 -2.63 -9.94 -8.00
N ARG A 28 -2.31 -9.48 -9.21
CA ARG A 28 -3.04 -9.87 -10.45
C ARG A 28 -2.32 -10.90 -11.31
N GLY A 29 -1.07 -11.23 -10.98
CA GLY A 29 -0.23 -12.05 -11.85
C GLY A 29 -0.02 -11.37 -13.22
N ALA A 30 0.41 -10.11 -13.25
CA ALA A 30 0.69 -9.38 -14.48
C ALA A 30 2.03 -8.65 -14.39
N PHE A 31 3.07 -9.18 -15.01
CA PHE A 31 4.31 -8.44 -15.25
C PHE A 31 4.13 -7.50 -16.44
N GLU A 32 4.15 -6.18 -16.20
CA GLU A 32 4.40 -5.22 -17.27
C GLU A 32 5.91 -5.08 -17.50
N ALA A 33 6.41 -5.64 -18.59
CA ALA A 33 7.77 -5.44 -19.07
C ALA A 33 7.95 -4.02 -19.68
N SER A 34 7.61 -2.95 -18.97
CA SER A 34 7.77 -1.59 -19.51
C SER A 34 9.17 -1.04 -19.23
N ALA A 35 10.00 -1.06 -20.28
CA ALA A 35 11.31 -0.41 -20.32
C ALA A 35 11.23 1.09 -20.70
N ALA A 36 10.05 1.71 -20.70
CA ALA A 36 9.91 3.13 -21.02
C ALA A 36 8.71 3.78 -20.33
N GLY A 37 8.96 4.81 -19.52
CA GLY A 37 7.98 5.89 -19.31
C GLY A 37 6.93 5.78 -18.19
N LEU A 38 7.16 5.00 -17.12
CA LEU A 38 6.36 5.17 -15.90
C LEU A 38 6.98 6.31 -15.07
N ALA A 39 6.35 7.49 -15.10
CA ALA A 39 6.65 8.59 -14.20
C ALA A 39 6.58 8.10 -12.73
N ASP A 40 7.47 8.59 -11.87
CA ASP A 40 7.43 8.31 -10.44
C ASP A 40 6.02 8.62 -9.87
N GLY A 41 5.46 7.68 -9.12
CA GLY A 41 4.31 7.93 -8.24
C GLY A 41 2.90 7.67 -8.79
N GLN A 42 2.69 7.27 -10.04
CA GLN A 42 1.32 7.14 -10.56
C GLN A 42 0.98 5.74 -11.07
N ASP A 43 0.05 5.10 -10.33
CA ASP A 43 -0.93 4.08 -10.76
C ASP A 43 -0.87 2.76 -9.99
N HIS A 44 -1.48 2.69 -8.79
CA HIS A 44 -1.80 1.39 -8.17
C HIS A 44 -3.30 1.13 -7.95
N ASP A 45 -4.13 2.17 -7.85
CA ASP A 45 -5.58 2.00 -7.64
C ASP A 45 -6.45 2.21 -8.89
N ARG A 46 -5.90 2.63 -10.04
CA ARG A 46 -6.69 2.80 -11.28
C ARG A 46 -7.40 1.53 -11.77
N LEU A 47 -7.07 0.39 -11.18
CA LEU A 47 -7.33 -0.92 -11.75
C LEU A 47 -8.01 -1.91 -10.77
N ILE A 48 -8.21 -1.58 -9.48
CA ILE A 48 -8.91 -2.45 -8.50
C ILE A 48 -10.30 -1.88 -8.13
N ASP A 49 -10.81 -0.92 -8.91
CA ASP A 49 -12.16 -0.38 -8.78
C ASP A 49 -13.21 -1.27 -9.49
N ALA A 50 -12.93 -2.58 -9.63
CA ALA A 50 -13.90 -3.53 -10.12
C ALA A 50 -14.90 -3.78 -9.00
N ASP A 51 -16.03 -3.07 -9.05
CA ASP A 51 -17.22 -3.28 -8.23
C ASP A 51 -17.45 -4.79 -8.10
N LEU A 52 -17.18 -5.33 -6.92
CA LEU A 52 -17.84 -6.56 -6.52
C LEU A 52 -19.29 -6.13 -6.33
N GLY A 53 -20.15 -6.54 -7.27
CA GLY A 53 -21.59 -6.48 -7.07
C GLY A 53 -21.93 -7.02 -5.68
N PRO A 54 -23.03 -6.58 -5.06
CA PRO A 54 -23.35 -6.87 -3.66
C PRO A 54 -23.08 -8.34 -3.36
N GLY A 55 -22.09 -8.59 -2.51
CA GLY A 55 -21.66 -9.95 -2.20
C GLY A 55 -22.86 -10.80 -1.80
N ALA A 56 -22.92 -12.04 -2.30
CA ALA A 56 -23.97 -13.00 -1.97
C ALA A 56 -24.04 -13.20 -0.44
N GLY A 57 -24.93 -12.43 0.17
CA GLY A 57 -25.00 -12.20 1.61
C GLY A 57 -25.88 -11.00 1.97
N ALA A 58 -26.63 -10.43 1.02
CA ALA A 58 -27.78 -9.62 1.35
C ALA A 58 -28.76 -10.51 2.11
N SER A 59 -28.75 -10.43 3.44
CA SER A 59 -29.85 -10.92 4.24
C SER A 59 -31.10 -10.23 3.73
N ALA A 60 -32.13 -11.01 3.41
CA ALA A 60 -33.47 -10.49 3.17
C ALA A 60 -33.97 -9.88 4.48
N GLY A 61 -33.63 -8.61 4.72
CA GLY A 61 -34.10 -7.83 5.85
C GLY A 61 -35.56 -7.44 5.62
N ALA A 62 -36.38 -7.66 6.64
CA ALA A 62 -37.74 -7.12 6.70
C ALA A 62 -37.74 -5.62 6.39
N ALA A 63 -38.76 -5.13 5.67
CA ALA A 63 -38.89 -3.73 5.31
C ALA A 63 -38.73 -2.83 6.55
N LEU A 64 -37.62 -2.11 6.61
CA LEU A 64 -37.38 -1.07 7.60
C LEU A 64 -38.26 0.14 7.27
N ASP A 65 -38.63 0.90 8.29
CA ASP A 65 -39.27 2.21 8.13
C ASP A 65 -38.36 3.12 7.26
N PRO A 66 -38.86 3.80 6.23
CA PRO A 66 -38.05 4.63 5.32
C PRO A 66 -37.18 5.68 6.04
N THR A 67 -37.63 6.13 7.22
CA THR A 67 -36.89 7.08 8.06
C THR A 67 -35.71 6.43 8.81
N ALA A 68 -35.86 5.18 9.24
CA ALA A 68 -34.78 4.37 9.83
C ALA A 68 -33.75 3.95 8.78
N GLU A 69 -34.19 3.60 7.56
CA GLU A 69 -33.32 3.23 6.45
C GLU A 69 -32.40 4.39 6.02
N ALA A 70 -32.90 5.63 6.07
CA ALA A 70 -32.11 6.82 5.77
C ALA A 70 -31.01 7.08 6.82
N ALA A 71 -31.27 6.80 8.10
CA ALA A 71 -30.30 6.97 9.19
C ALA A 71 -29.18 5.92 9.18
N GLU A 72 -29.45 4.74 8.62
CA GLU A 72 -28.47 3.65 8.50
C GLU A 72 -27.58 3.76 7.26
N ARG A 73 -27.88 4.69 6.34
CA ARG A 73 -27.16 4.84 5.09
C ARG A 73 -25.86 5.64 5.27
N VAL A 74 -24.79 5.22 4.59
CA VAL A 74 -23.54 5.99 4.58
C VAL A 74 -23.67 7.22 3.66
N PRO A 75 -23.27 8.43 4.09
CA PRO A 75 -23.44 9.66 3.30
C PRO A 75 -22.76 9.62 1.93
N LEU A 76 -21.68 8.84 1.82
CA LEU A 76 -20.86 8.70 0.61
C LEU A 76 -21.23 7.46 -0.23
N ALA A 77 -22.39 6.86 0.01
CA ALA A 77 -22.89 5.71 -0.76
C ALA A 77 -23.01 6.05 -2.25
N ASP A 78 -23.49 7.27 -2.54
CA ASP A 78 -23.87 7.73 -3.87
C ASP A 78 -22.75 8.46 -4.61
N LEU A 79 -21.58 8.63 -3.98
CA LEU A 79 -20.37 9.09 -4.66
C LEU A 79 -20.11 8.10 -5.83
N VAL A 80 -20.29 8.55 -7.08
CA VAL A 80 -20.29 7.67 -8.27
C VAL A 80 -19.06 6.76 -8.23
N ALA A 81 -19.28 5.45 -8.35
CA ALA A 81 -18.21 4.46 -8.44
C ALA A 81 -17.45 4.64 -9.76
N GLY A 82 -16.12 4.53 -9.73
CA GLY A 82 -15.26 4.70 -10.89
C GLY A 82 -14.33 5.92 -10.80
N THR A 83 -13.03 5.63 -10.79
CA THR A 83 -11.82 6.35 -11.29
C THR A 83 -11.75 7.89 -11.39
N ARG A 84 -12.84 8.64 -11.59
CA ARG A 84 -12.80 10.13 -11.63
C ARG A 84 -12.92 10.75 -10.24
N LEU A 85 -13.79 10.23 -9.38
CA LEU A 85 -14.12 10.81 -8.07
C LEU A 85 -13.40 10.10 -6.90
N GLY A 86 -13.29 8.77 -6.92
CA GLY A 86 -12.52 7.99 -5.94
C GLY A 86 -11.03 8.35 -5.95
N THR A 87 -10.40 8.33 -7.13
CA THR A 87 -9.01 8.86 -7.31
C THR A 87 -8.92 10.37 -7.02
N GLY A 88 -10.03 11.10 -7.14
CA GLY A 88 -10.09 12.52 -6.80
C GLY A 88 -9.86 12.77 -5.30
N MET A 89 -10.45 11.94 -4.44
CA MET A 89 -10.30 12.08 -2.99
C MET A 89 -8.86 11.84 -2.53
N HIS A 90 -8.17 10.83 -3.07
CA HIS A 90 -6.75 10.58 -2.75
C HIS A 90 -5.88 11.80 -3.07
N LEU A 91 -6.08 12.38 -4.26
CA LEU A 91 -5.34 13.57 -4.71
C LEU A 91 -5.65 14.81 -3.86
N LEU A 92 -6.86 14.93 -3.31
CA LEU A 92 -7.17 16.02 -2.37
C LEU A 92 -6.45 15.79 -1.05
N LEU A 93 -6.52 14.60 -0.48
CA LEU A 93 -5.89 14.26 0.80
C LEU A 93 -4.37 14.46 0.76
N GLU A 94 -3.73 14.18 -0.37
CA GLU A 94 -2.31 14.47 -0.62
C GLU A 94 -2.01 16.00 -0.58
N ARG A 95 -2.89 16.82 -1.13
CA ARG A 95 -2.63 18.24 -1.44
C ARG A 95 -3.13 19.24 -0.43
N ILE A 96 -4.08 18.87 0.42
CA ILE A 96 -4.58 19.78 1.45
C ILE A 96 -3.74 19.70 2.73
N ASP A 97 -3.61 20.83 3.43
CA ASP A 97 -3.30 20.77 4.86
C ASP A 97 -4.57 20.32 5.61
N PHE A 98 -4.50 19.26 6.41
CA PHE A 98 -5.66 18.78 7.19
C PHE A 98 -6.07 19.78 8.27
N ARG A 99 -5.17 20.67 8.66
CA ARG A 99 -5.41 21.79 9.58
C ARG A 99 -5.72 23.10 8.85
N GLY A 100 -5.75 23.05 7.52
CA GLY A 100 -5.90 24.22 6.66
C GLY A 100 -7.27 24.88 6.76
N ASP A 101 -7.37 26.05 6.12
CA ASP A 101 -8.62 26.77 6.03
C ASP A 101 -9.55 26.23 4.91
N PRO A 102 -10.86 26.47 5.02
CA PRO A 102 -11.82 26.08 3.97
C PRO A 102 -11.52 26.69 2.59
N ILE A 103 -10.78 27.80 2.53
CA ILE A 103 -10.45 28.50 1.28
C ILE A 103 -9.44 27.66 0.48
N GLY A 104 -8.36 27.20 1.12
CA GLY A 104 -7.35 26.36 0.51
C GLY A 104 -7.94 25.02 0.04
N TRP A 105 -8.83 24.42 0.83
CA TRP A 105 -9.53 23.19 0.43
C TRP A 105 -10.40 23.40 -0.80
N ARG A 106 -11.16 24.50 -0.85
CA ARG A 106 -11.98 24.88 -2.01
C ARG A 106 -11.13 25.05 -3.26
N GLN A 107 -10.01 25.76 -3.18
CA GLN A 107 -9.13 25.95 -4.33
C GLN A 107 -8.62 24.62 -4.89
N GLN A 108 -8.24 23.66 -4.02
CA GLN A 108 -7.82 22.33 -4.44
C GLN A 108 -8.98 21.52 -5.05
N ALA A 109 -10.18 21.57 -4.46
CA ALA A 109 -11.38 20.90 -4.95
C ALA A 109 -11.79 21.42 -6.34
N GLU A 110 -11.81 22.74 -6.54
CA GLU A 110 -12.09 23.36 -7.83
C GLU A 110 -11.02 23.02 -8.88
N GLN A 111 -9.74 23.02 -8.49
CA GLN A 111 -8.66 22.63 -9.40
C GLN A 111 -8.79 21.17 -9.83
N LEU A 112 -9.15 20.28 -8.90
CA LEU A 112 -9.43 18.88 -9.20
C LEU A 112 -10.63 18.76 -10.15
N ALA A 113 -11.73 19.45 -9.85
CA ALA A 113 -12.94 19.43 -10.67
C ALA A 113 -12.63 19.85 -12.11
N ARG A 114 -11.88 20.95 -12.30
CA ARG A 114 -11.40 21.39 -13.63
C ARG A 114 -10.55 20.33 -14.32
N ARG A 115 -9.54 19.77 -13.64
CA ARG A 115 -8.62 18.77 -14.23
C ARG A 115 -9.30 17.47 -14.61
N ARG A 116 -10.40 17.10 -13.92
CA ARG A 116 -11.14 15.85 -14.14
C ARG A 116 -12.43 16.04 -14.92
N ALA A 117 -12.71 17.27 -15.40
CA ALA A 117 -13.97 17.64 -16.04
C ALA A 117 -15.20 17.22 -15.23
N LEU A 118 -15.12 17.41 -13.90
CA LEU A 118 -16.28 17.26 -13.01
C LEU A 118 -17.14 18.53 -13.11
N PRO A 119 -18.47 18.40 -12.96
CA PRO A 119 -19.34 19.55 -13.03
C PRO A 119 -19.18 20.44 -11.78
N ALA A 120 -19.49 21.73 -11.89
CA ALA A 120 -19.18 22.71 -10.84
C ALA A 120 -19.89 22.41 -9.52
N GLU A 121 -21.10 21.86 -9.59
CA GLU A 121 -21.90 21.41 -8.46
C GLU A 121 -21.25 20.27 -7.66
N ALA A 122 -20.23 19.59 -8.19
CA ALA A 122 -19.50 18.55 -7.47
C ALA A 122 -18.55 19.10 -6.39
N VAL A 123 -18.23 20.40 -6.41
CA VAL A 123 -17.27 21.01 -5.48
C VAL A 123 -17.78 21.04 -4.04
N GLU A 124 -19.03 21.46 -3.80
CA GLU A 124 -19.58 21.51 -2.42
C GLU A 124 -19.69 20.11 -1.79
N PRO A 125 -20.23 19.09 -2.47
CA PRO A 125 -20.23 17.72 -1.94
C PRO A 125 -18.82 17.22 -1.64
N LEU A 126 -17.82 17.52 -2.48
CA LEU A 126 -16.43 17.16 -2.24
C LEU A 126 -15.87 17.80 -0.97
N LEU A 127 -16.15 19.09 -0.74
CA LEU A 127 -15.71 19.79 0.46
C LEU A 127 -16.41 19.27 1.72
N GLY A 128 -17.71 19.01 1.65
CA GLY A 128 -18.45 18.38 2.73
C GLY A 128 -17.86 17.01 3.08
N SER A 129 -17.64 16.17 2.06
CA SER A 129 -17.02 14.84 2.22
C SER A 129 -15.63 14.95 2.85
N LEU A 130 -14.81 15.90 2.38
CA LEU A 130 -13.48 16.11 2.90
C LEU A 130 -13.49 16.55 4.37
N ASN A 131 -14.40 17.45 4.74
CA ASN A 131 -14.58 17.86 6.13
C ASN A 131 -15.03 16.68 7.00
N THR A 132 -15.96 15.85 6.53
CA THR A 132 -16.36 14.62 7.22
C THR A 132 -15.15 13.71 7.46
N LEU A 133 -14.35 13.45 6.43
CA LEU A 133 -13.17 12.57 6.51
C LEU A 133 -12.14 13.10 7.51
N VAL A 134 -11.75 14.36 7.40
CA VAL A 134 -10.68 14.91 8.23
C VAL A 134 -11.08 15.11 9.69
N GLN A 135 -12.38 15.24 9.96
CA GLN A 135 -12.93 15.35 11.32
C GLN A 135 -13.32 14.00 11.93
N THR A 136 -13.36 12.93 11.16
CA THR A 136 -13.70 11.59 11.68
C THR A 136 -12.57 11.07 12.56
N PRO A 137 -12.85 10.68 13.81
CA PRO A 137 -11.86 9.99 14.63
C PRO A 137 -11.54 8.61 14.05
N LEU A 138 -10.26 8.31 13.87
CA LEU A 138 -9.79 7.10 13.18
C LEU A 138 -9.83 5.82 14.04
N GLY A 139 -10.24 5.94 15.30
CA GLY A 139 -10.31 4.80 16.21
C GLY A 139 -10.89 5.20 17.56
N HIS A 140 -10.62 4.38 18.57
CA HIS A 140 -11.01 4.63 19.97
C HIS A 140 -9.75 4.61 20.86
N GLY A 141 -9.81 5.32 22.00
CA GLY A 141 -8.72 5.34 22.98
C GLY A 141 -7.39 5.86 22.39
N ALA A 142 -6.34 5.05 22.38
CA ALA A 142 -5.00 5.47 21.90
C ALA A 142 -4.93 5.76 20.38
N LEU A 143 -5.94 5.35 19.61
CA LEU A 143 -6.11 5.67 18.19
C LEU A 143 -7.21 6.72 17.94
N ASP A 144 -7.75 7.33 18.99
CA ASP A 144 -8.76 8.39 18.91
C ASP A 144 -8.11 9.72 18.51
N PHE A 145 -7.74 9.82 17.24
CA PHE A 145 -7.26 11.05 16.62
C PHE A 145 -7.89 11.22 15.26
N ARG A 146 -7.94 12.46 14.79
CA ARG A 146 -8.48 12.85 13.49
C ARG A 146 -7.34 13.21 12.57
N LEU A 147 -7.59 13.20 11.26
CA LEU A 147 -6.61 13.74 10.30
C LEU A 147 -6.37 15.23 10.56
N ALA A 148 -7.40 15.95 11.00
CA ALA A 148 -7.31 17.36 11.42
C ALA A 148 -6.31 17.60 12.57
N ASP A 149 -5.87 16.56 13.30
CA ASP A 149 -4.87 16.72 14.36
C ASP A 149 -3.43 16.59 13.82
N LEU A 150 -3.25 16.12 12.58
CA LEU A 150 -1.94 15.91 11.94
C LEU A 150 -1.46 17.19 11.24
N SER A 151 -0.29 17.68 11.64
CA SER A 151 0.35 18.80 10.94
C SER A 151 1.07 18.33 9.67
N ARG A 152 1.22 19.24 8.70
CA ARG A 152 2.06 19.01 7.50
C ARG A 152 3.52 18.64 7.82
N ARG A 153 4.04 19.02 9.00
CA ARG A 153 5.43 18.73 9.40
C ARG A 153 5.61 17.32 9.95
N ASP A 154 4.53 16.71 10.42
CA ASP A 154 4.56 15.39 11.06
C ASP A 154 4.17 14.27 10.10
N ARG A 155 4.09 14.57 8.79
CA ARG A 155 3.64 13.62 7.78
C ARG A 155 4.43 13.71 6.48
N ILE A 156 4.42 12.61 5.75
CA ILE A 156 4.94 12.44 4.40
C ILE A 156 3.80 11.85 3.58
N ASP A 157 3.27 12.66 2.67
CA ASP A 157 2.28 12.23 1.68
C ASP A 157 3.00 11.53 0.52
N GLU A 158 2.44 10.44 -0.01
CA GLU A 158 2.98 9.64 -1.12
C GLU A 158 4.47 9.23 -0.96
N MET A 159 4.82 8.60 0.16
CA MET A 159 6.19 8.11 0.38
C MET A 159 6.53 6.96 -0.58
N GLY A 160 7.32 7.23 -1.61
CA GLY A 160 7.82 6.21 -2.54
C GLY A 160 8.80 5.21 -1.89
N TYR A 161 8.74 3.95 -2.33
CA TYR A 161 9.68 2.91 -1.90
C TYR A 161 10.13 1.97 -3.02
N VAL A 162 11.26 1.32 -2.78
CA VAL A 162 11.81 0.25 -3.62
C VAL A 162 12.32 -0.87 -2.72
N LEU A 163 11.79 -2.08 -2.90
CA LEU A 163 12.22 -3.30 -2.22
C LEU A 163 12.98 -4.21 -3.20
N PRO A 164 14.20 -4.67 -2.86
CA PRO A 164 14.89 -5.69 -3.63
C PRO A 164 14.20 -7.05 -3.46
N VAL A 165 14.07 -7.82 -4.54
CA VAL A 165 13.45 -9.15 -4.54
C VAL A 165 14.37 -10.19 -5.18
N ALA A 166 14.79 -11.17 -4.39
CA ALA A 166 15.71 -12.27 -4.72
C ALA A 166 17.05 -11.82 -5.32
N LEU A 167 17.47 -10.58 -5.03
CA LEU A 167 18.70 -10.01 -5.56
C LEU A 167 19.96 -10.50 -4.84
N GLU A 168 19.87 -10.86 -3.56
CA GLU A 168 21.04 -11.29 -2.79
C GLU A 168 21.46 -12.72 -3.14
N ALA A 169 20.50 -13.62 -3.37
CA ALA A 169 20.81 -14.95 -3.86
C ALA A 169 21.29 -14.96 -5.32
N ALA A 170 20.82 -14.01 -6.15
CA ALA A 170 21.35 -13.81 -7.50
C ALA A 170 22.79 -13.26 -7.52
N ALA A 171 23.21 -12.56 -6.46
CA ALA A 171 24.51 -11.90 -6.35
C ALA A 171 25.62 -12.79 -5.77
N GLY A 172 25.41 -14.11 -5.68
CA GLY A 172 26.28 -15.08 -5.00
C GLY A 172 27.76 -14.70 -5.08
N ARG A 173 28.34 -14.21 -3.96
CA ARG A 173 29.72 -13.71 -3.85
C ARG A 173 30.20 -12.99 -5.11
N PHE A 174 30.01 -11.68 -5.21
CA PHE A 174 30.72 -10.88 -6.22
C PHE A 174 32.24 -11.02 -6.01
N VAL A 175 32.89 -11.90 -6.78
CA VAL A 175 34.33 -11.90 -7.00
C VAL A 175 34.56 -11.00 -8.23
N PRO A 176 35.14 -9.81 -8.08
CA PRO A 176 35.43 -8.95 -9.22
C PRO A 176 36.38 -9.67 -10.19
N PRO A 177 36.17 -9.54 -11.51
CA PRO A 177 37.07 -10.14 -12.50
C PRO A 177 38.44 -9.46 -12.38
N GLY A 178 39.38 -10.16 -11.75
CA GLY A 178 40.72 -9.66 -11.42
C GLY A 178 41.26 -10.17 -10.08
N ALA A 179 40.41 -10.66 -9.19
CA ALA A 179 40.82 -11.14 -7.85
C ALA A 179 40.84 -12.68 -7.75
N ALA A 180 41.46 -13.37 -8.71
CA ALA A 180 41.83 -14.78 -8.57
C ALA A 180 43.10 -15.05 -9.41
N GLY A 181 44.26 -14.84 -8.79
CA GLY A 181 45.47 -15.52 -9.23
C GLY A 181 45.37 -16.98 -8.84
N GLY A 182 45.17 -17.88 -9.81
CA GLY A 182 45.20 -19.32 -9.56
C GLY A 182 44.46 -20.15 -10.61
N ALA A 183 45.23 -20.64 -11.59
CA ALA A 183 45.10 -21.82 -12.47
C ALA A 183 43.71 -22.30 -13.00
N PRO A 184 43.65 -22.83 -14.25
CA PRO A 184 42.41 -23.16 -14.92
C PRO A 184 41.85 -24.50 -14.43
N ARG A 185 40.63 -24.50 -13.85
CA ARG A 185 39.83 -25.71 -13.68
C ARG A 185 38.84 -25.85 -14.83
N ASP A 186 39.06 -26.93 -15.57
CA ASP A 186 38.21 -27.71 -16.47
C ASP A 186 36.85 -27.11 -16.92
N ARG A 187 36.70 -26.98 -18.25
CA ARG A 187 35.53 -26.45 -18.97
C ARG A 187 34.52 -27.55 -19.35
N ARG A 188 34.21 -28.47 -18.44
CA ARG A 188 33.25 -29.57 -18.72
C ARG A 188 32.18 -29.76 -17.65
N THR A 189 31.52 -28.66 -17.31
CA THR A 189 30.11 -28.64 -16.92
C THR A 189 29.60 -27.25 -17.26
N ALA A 190 28.91 -27.08 -18.38
CA ALA A 190 28.08 -25.89 -18.53
C ALA A 190 26.99 -26.01 -17.45
N PRO A 191 26.92 -25.11 -16.44
CA PRO A 191 25.78 -25.12 -15.55
C PRO A 191 24.58 -24.78 -16.43
N GLY A 192 23.62 -25.71 -16.53
CA GLY A 192 22.30 -25.37 -17.04
C GLY A 192 21.84 -24.10 -16.33
N SER A 193 21.26 -23.17 -17.09
CA SER A 193 20.68 -21.91 -16.61
C SER A 193 20.01 -22.08 -15.24
N ALA A 194 20.76 -21.83 -14.15
CA ALA A 194 20.20 -21.88 -12.80
C ALA A 194 19.11 -20.82 -12.77
N ALA A 195 17.86 -21.25 -12.60
CA ALA A 195 16.74 -20.33 -12.56
C ALA A 195 17.01 -19.30 -11.47
N PHE A 196 16.95 -18.01 -11.81
CA PHE A 196 17.08 -16.95 -10.81
C PHE A 196 16.08 -17.22 -9.68
N PRO A 197 16.49 -17.11 -8.41
CA PRO A 197 15.57 -17.25 -7.30
C PRO A 197 14.44 -16.22 -7.47
N ARG A 198 13.22 -16.64 -7.16
CA ARG A 198 12.00 -15.83 -7.28
C ARG A 198 11.16 -16.03 -6.02
N VAL A 199 10.26 -15.10 -5.78
CA VAL A 199 9.29 -15.14 -4.67
C VAL A 199 7.88 -15.20 -5.25
N GLY A 200 7.17 -16.29 -5.00
CA GLY A 200 5.77 -16.45 -5.43
C GLY A 200 4.76 -16.27 -4.31
N PRO A 201 3.45 -16.25 -4.63
CA PRO A 201 2.38 -16.17 -3.63
C PRO A 201 2.44 -17.28 -2.57
N ALA A 202 2.82 -18.50 -2.95
CA ALA A 202 2.98 -19.61 -2.01
C ALA A 202 4.15 -19.41 -1.01
N ASP A 203 5.19 -18.68 -1.38
CA ASP A 203 6.29 -18.37 -0.46
C ASP A 203 5.87 -17.28 0.54
N LEU A 204 5.16 -16.26 0.05
CA LEU A 204 4.57 -15.22 0.90
C LEU A 204 3.54 -15.80 1.86
N ALA A 205 2.66 -16.68 1.39
CA ALA A 205 1.66 -17.36 2.21
C ALA A 205 2.31 -18.20 3.32
N ARG A 206 3.38 -18.92 3.02
CA ARG A 206 4.14 -19.70 4.01
C ARG A 206 4.67 -18.82 5.15
N VAL A 207 5.24 -17.66 4.81
CA VAL A 207 5.73 -16.70 5.81
C VAL A 207 4.58 -16.16 6.65
N LEU A 208 3.47 -15.76 6.02
CA LEU A 208 2.29 -15.26 6.73
C LEU A 208 1.68 -16.31 7.67
N ALA A 209 1.62 -17.57 7.24
CA ALA A 209 1.11 -18.68 8.05
C ALA A 209 2.04 -19.07 9.21
N ALA A 210 3.36 -19.03 8.99
CA ALA A 210 4.36 -19.37 10.02
C ALA A 210 4.47 -18.31 11.13
N HIS A 211 4.07 -17.07 10.85
CA HIS A 211 4.11 -15.96 11.80
C HIS A 211 2.71 -15.37 11.99
N PRO A 212 1.77 -16.09 12.65
CA PRO A 212 0.42 -15.60 12.93
C PRO A 212 0.42 -14.45 13.96
N GLY A 213 -0.76 -13.87 14.23
CA GLY A 213 -0.94 -12.77 15.18
C GLY A 213 -1.25 -11.41 14.54
N GLY A 214 -1.52 -10.41 15.37
CA GLY A 214 -2.16 -9.18 14.90
C GLY A 214 -3.58 -9.45 14.38
N GLY A 215 -4.07 -8.61 13.48
CA GLY A 215 -5.39 -8.68 12.85
C GLY A 215 -5.43 -9.45 11.53
N LEU A 216 -4.40 -10.26 11.21
CA LEU A 216 -4.37 -11.05 9.99
C LEU A 216 -5.33 -12.26 10.11
N PRO A 217 -6.33 -12.41 9.23
CA PRO A 217 -7.23 -13.57 9.27
C PRO A 217 -6.50 -14.89 9.04
N GLU A 218 -6.84 -15.92 9.82
CA GLU A 218 -6.18 -17.24 9.76
C GLU A 218 -6.22 -17.89 8.37
N ASP A 219 -7.31 -17.68 7.63
CA ASP A 219 -7.48 -18.25 6.29
C ASP A 219 -6.84 -17.41 5.18
N TYR A 220 -6.36 -16.20 5.45
CA TYR A 220 -5.78 -15.33 4.43
C TYR A 220 -4.56 -15.94 3.72
N PRO A 221 -3.59 -16.60 4.41
CA PRO A 221 -2.51 -17.31 3.72
C PRO A 221 -3.00 -18.32 2.68
N ARG A 222 -4.05 -19.09 2.99
CA ARG A 222 -4.64 -20.06 2.04
C ARG A 222 -5.27 -19.36 0.84
N GLN A 223 -5.86 -18.18 1.02
CA GLN A 223 -6.38 -17.38 -0.09
C GLN A 223 -5.23 -16.89 -0.98
N LEU A 224 -4.11 -16.49 -0.38
CA LEU A 224 -2.93 -16.03 -1.11
C LEU A 224 -2.28 -17.14 -1.95
N GLU A 225 -2.28 -18.38 -1.48
CA GLU A 225 -1.78 -19.54 -2.25
C GLU A 225 -2.58 -19.82 -3.53
N ARG A 226 -3.84 -19.39 -3.59
CA ARG A 226 -4.71 -19.57 -4.77
C ARG A 226 -4.42 -18.58 -5.89
N LEU A 227 -3.61 -17.55 -5.62
CA LEU A 227 -3.18 -16.64 -6.68
C LEU A 227 -2.33 -17.39 -7.72
N PRO A 228 -2.34 -16.95 -8.99
CA PRO A 228 -1.50 -17.52 -10.03
C PRO A 228 -0.05 -17.63 -9.56
N ALA A 229 0.62 -18.77 -9.82
CA ALA A 229 1.96 -19.09 -9.35
C ALA A 229 3.09 -18.27 -10.03
N GLN A 230 2.85 -16.99 -10.26
CA GLN A 230 3.81 -16.06 -10.84
C GLN A 230 4.75 -15.57 -9.76
N ALA A 231 6.01 -15.97 -9.90
CA ALA A 231 7.05 -15.61 -8.96
C ALA A 231 7.82 -14.37 -9.46
N ILE A 232 8.06 -13.42 -8.56
CA ILE A 232 8.72 -12.16 -8.85
C ILE A 232 10.20 -12.18 -8.46
N ALA A 233 11.02 -11.41 -9.18
CA ALA A 233 12.41 -11.10 -8.85
C ALA A 233 12.73 -9.70 -9.38
N GLY A 234 13.82 -9.09 -8.89
CA GLY A 234 14.23 -7.75 -9.28
C GLY A 234 13.85 -6.69 -8.26
N TRP A 235 13.09 -5.68 -8.66
CA TRP A 235 12.72 -4.56 -7.79
C TRP A 235 11.21 -4.42 -7.69
N LEU A 236 10.68 -4.44 -6.47
CA LEU A 236 9.28 -4.14 -6.17
C LEU A 236 9.16 -2.66 -5.78
N ARG A 237 8.37 -1.89 -6.52
CA ARG A 237 8.14 -0.46 -6.26
C ARG A 237 6.70 -0.20 -5.86
N GLY A 238 6.51 0.89 -5.12
CA GLY A 238 5.20 1.43 -4.78
C GLY A 238 5.34 2.75 -4.01
N SER A 239 4.22 3.26 -3.54
CA SER A 239 4.12 4.43 -2.66
C SER A 239 3.21 4.11 -1.49
N LEU A 240 3.49 4.66 -0.32
CA LEU A 240 2.58 4.69 0.81
C LEU A 240 1.80 6.00 0.77
N ASP A 241 0.47 5.96 0.84
CA ASP A 241 -0.36 7.17 0.68
C ASP A 241 -0.03 8.24 1.74
N LEU A 242 0.07 7.85 3.00
CA LEU A 242 0.38 8.76 4.10
C LEU A 242 1.19 8.05 5.17
N VAL A 243 2.38 8.57 5.47
CA VAL A 243 3.19 8.17 6.63
C VAL A 243 3.25 9.33 7.59
N PHE A 244 3.06 9.09 8.88
CA PHE A 244 3.02 10.18 9.86
C PHE A 244 3.53 9.75 11.23
N ARG A 245 3.87 10.74 12.04
CA ARG A 245 4.29 10.56 13.44
C ARG A 245 3.23 11.10 14.38
N ARG A 246 2.99 10.36 15.45
CA ARG A 246 2.19 10.81 16.59
C ARG A 246 2.54 10.05 17.86
N PRO A 247 2.19 10.56 19.05
CA PRO A 247 2.27 9.79 20.28
C PRO A 247 1.52 8.45 20.13
N GLY A 248 2.19 7.36 20.46
CA GLY A 248 1.58 6.05 20.59
C GLY A 248 0.86 5.87 21.93
N PRO A 249 0.33 4.67 22.21
CA PRO A 249 -0.39 4.39 23.47
C PRO A 249 0.44 4.68 24.73
N GLN A 250 1.77 4.59 24.62
CA GLN A 250 2.72 4.82 25.72
C GLN A 250 3.27 6.26 25.74
N GLY A 251 2.70 7.18 24.95
CA GLY A 251 3.09 8.59 24.86
C GLY A 251 4.33 8.88 24.01
N ALA A 252 5.21 7.90 23.80
CA ALA A 252 6.36 8.03 22.90
C ALA A 252 5.92 8.21 21.43
N ALA A 253 6.68 8.98 20.64
CA ALA A 253 6.37 9.21 19.24
C ALA A 253 6.56 7.93 18.41
N CYS A 254 5.48 7.48 17.77
CA CYS A 254 5.45 6.33 16.88
C CYS A 254 5.17 6.76 15.43
N TRP A 255 5.68 5.98 14.49
CA TRP A 255 5.37 6.08 13.07
C TRP A 255 4.18 5.22 12.70
N TYR A 256 3.26 5.77 11.92
CA TYR A 256 2.08 5.09 11.40
C TYR A 256 2.01 5.27 9.89
N LEU A 257 1.27 4.39 9.23
CA LEU A 257 0.92 4.56 7.83
C LEU A 257 -0.60 4.45 7.63
N ILE A 258 -1.14 5.24 6.71
CA ILE A 258 -2.51 5.15 6.21
C ILE A 258 -2.45 4.81 4.72
N ASP A 259 -3.39 3.95 4.30
CA ASP A 259 -3.73 3.71 2.89
C ASP A 259 -5.23 4.03 2.70
N TRP A 260 -5.55 4.87 1.72
CA TRP A 260 -6.92 5.30 1.44
C TRP A 260 -7.60 4.30 0.53
N LYS A 261 -8.84 3.92 0.84
CA LYS A 261 -9.66 3.02 0.01
C LYS A 261 -10.98 3.66 -0.33
N SER A 262 -11.23 3.84 -1.63
CA SER A 262 -12.49 4.36 -2.16
C SER A 262 -13.50 3.27 -2.54
N ASN A 263 -13.21 2.01 -2.21
CA ASN A 263 -14.06 0.85 -2.48
C ASN A 263 -15.49 1.03 -1.93
N ARG A 264 -16.48 0.64 -2.72
CA ARG A 264 -17.88 0.55 -2.29
C ARG A 264 -18.15 -0.85 -1.74
N LEU A 265 -18.43 -0.96 -0.44
CA LEU A 265 -18.77 -2.24 0.20
C LEU A 265 -20.28 -2.46 0.28
N GLY A 266 -21.05 -1.37 0.21
CA GLY A 266 -22.50 -1.33 0.20
C GLY A 266 -23.01 0.08 0.47
N ARG A 267 -24.25 0.21 0.94
CA ARG A 267 -24.92 1.50 1.17
C ARG A 267 -25.15 1.81 2.64
N HIS A 268 -25.00 0.84 3.53
CA HIS A 268 -25.32 0.98 4.95
C HIS A 268 -24.07 0.94 5.82
N TRP A 269 -24.15 1.46 7.05
CA TRP A 269 -23.03 1.40 8.01
C TRP A 269 -22.58 -0.04 8.28
N SER A 270 -23.51 -0.99 8.29
CA SER A 270 -23.22 -2.42 8.45
C SER A 270 -22.31 -2.97 7.36
N ASP A 271 -22.33 -2.39 6.15
CA ASP A 271 -21.45 -2.81 5.05
C ASP A 271 -20.00 -2.40 5.26
N TYR A 272 -19.75 -1.47 6.19
CA TYR A 272 -18.43 -0.98 6.60
C TYR A 272 -18.08 -1.40 8.03
N ALA A 273 -18.80 -2.38 8.59
CA ALA A 273 -18.48 -2.99 9.88
C ALA A 273 -17.12 -3.71 9.85
N PRO A 274 -16.44 -3.90 11.00
CA PRO A 274 -15.09 -4.48 11.06
C PRO A 274 -14.93 -5.79 10.29
N GLU A 275 -15.91 -6.69 10.36
CA GLU A 275 -15.89 -7.98 9.67
C GLU A 275 -15.96 -7.82 8.14
N ARG A 276 -16.71 -6.83 7.66
CA ARG A 276 -16.82 -6.49 6.24
C ARG A 276 -15.55 -5.85 5.71
N LEU A 277 -14.92 -4.99 6.52
CA LEU A 277 -13.61 -4.42 6.19
C LEU A 277 -12.55 -5.54 6.09
N ALA A 278 -12.51 -6.47 7.05
CA ALA A 278 -11.58 -7.60 7.03
C ALA A 278 -11.80 -8.51 5.80
N GLN A 279 -13.05 -8.76 5.42
CA GLN A 279 -13.39 -9.50 4.20
C GLN A 279 -12.89 -8.76 2.95
N ALA A 280 -13.15 -7.46 2.83
CA ALA A 280 -12.67 -6.66 1.70
C ALA A 280 -11.13 -6.61 1.63
N MET A 281 -10.47 -6.45 2.78
CA MET A 281 -9.01 -6.49 2.89
C MET A 281 -8.42 -7.81 2.38
N ALA A 282 -9.06 -8.94 2.71
CA ALA A 282 -8.64 -10.26 2.24
C ALA A 282 -8.88 -10.44 0.74
N GLN A 283 -10.08 -10.10 0.26
CA GLN A 283 -10.48 -10.25 -1.15
C GLN A 283 -9.60 -9.45 -2.12
N HIS A 284 -9.18 -8.24 -1.73
CA HIS A 284 -8.31 -7.39 -2.55
C HIS A 284 -6.82 -7.56 -2.24
N HIS A 285 -6.45 -8.53 -1.40
CA HIS A 285 -5.08 -8.77 -0.93
C HIS A 285 -4.41 -7.55 -0.27
N TYR A 286 -5.20 -6.62 0.27
CA TYR A 286 -4.71 -5.45 0.98
C TYR A 286 -3.97 -5.82 2.26
N PHE A 287 -4.23 -6.99 2.87
CA PHE A 287 -3.35 -7.49 3.93
C PHE A 287 -1.91 -7.66 3.43
N LEU A 288 -1.69 -8.27 2.26
CA LEU A 288 -0.34 -8.39 1.71
C LEU A 288 0.27 -7.02 1.39
N GLN A 289 -0.52 -6.10 0.83
CA GLN A 289 -0.10 -4.71 0.60
C GLN A 289 0.39 -4.05 1.90
N ALA A 290 -0.43 -4.11 2.96
CA ALA A 290 -0.12 -3.54 4.26
C ALA A 290 1.17 -4.08 4.86
N HIS A 291 1.44 -5.38 4.70
CA HIS A 291 2.67 -6.02 5.17
C HIS A 291 3.89 -5.57 4.37
N LEU A 292 3.78 -5.47 3.04
CA LEU A 292 4.85 -4.95 2.18
C LEU A 292 5.14 -3.47 2.46
N TYR A 293 4.11 -2.67 2.74
CA TYR A 293 4.24 -1.26 3.11
C TYR A 293 4.90 -1.10 4.48
N THR A 294 4.46 -1.90 5.45
CA THR A 294 5.08 -1.97 6.78
C THR A 294 6.56 -2.34 6.66
N LEU A 295 6.90 -3.33 5.84
CA LEU A 295 8.28 -3.70 5.57
C LEU A 295 9.07 -2.56 4.92
N ALA A 296 8.53 -1.92 3.89
CA ALA A 296 9.18 -0.80 3.21
C ALA A 296 9.48 0.36 4.18
N LEU A 297 8.49 0.72 5.01
CA LEU A 297 8.65 1.74 6.04
C LEU A 297 9.64 1.30 7.12
N HIS A 298 9.56 0.07 7.60
CA HIS A 298 10.50 -0.47 8.59
C HIS A 298 11.95 -0.39 8.10
N ARG A 299 12.23 -0.81 6.85
CA ARG A 299 13.57 -0.70 6.25
C ARG A 299 14.02 0.74 6.07
N HIS A 300 13.09 1.66 5.79
CA HIS A 300 13.39 3.08 5.68
C HIS A 300 13.81 3.63 7.05
N LEU A 301 13.00 3.38 8.08
CA LEU A 301 13.19 3.89 9.43
C LEU A 301 14.40 3.26 10.13
N ALA A 302 14.70 1.99 9.88
CA ALA A 302 15.87 1.28 10.44
C ALA A 302 17.22 1.90 10.06
N ARG A 303 17.27 2.81 9.07
CA ARG A 303 18.48 3.59 8.73
C ARG A 303 18.71 4.77 9.67
N HIS A 304 17.69 5.18 10.44
CA HIS A 304 17.78 6.27 11.38
C HIS A 304 18.22 5.76 12.75
N ALA A 305 19.18 6.44 13.36
CA ALA A 305 19.64 6.11 14.71
C ALA A 305 18.50 6.23 15.72
N GLY A 306 18.34 5.22 16.57
CA GLY A 306 17.35 5.20 17.65
C GLY A 306 15.94 4.75 17.25
N TYR A 307 15.72 4.33 15.99
CA TYR A 307 14.48 3.65 15.64
C TYR A 307 14.53 2.17 16.06
N ASP A 308 13.54 1.77 16.85
CA ASP A 308 13.23 0.39 17.20
C ASP A 308 11.79 0.10 16.80
N TYR A 309 11.51 -1.09 16.23
CA TYR A 309 10.14 -1.40 15.79
C TYR A 309 9.17 -1.55 16.95
N ALA A 310 9.61 -2.10 18.10
CA ALA A 310 8.75 -2.37 19.24
C ALA A 310 8.23 -1.07 19.87
N THR A 311 9.04 -0.02 19.87
CA THR A 311 8.70 1.28 20.49
C THR A 311 8.37 2.38 19.48
N GLY A 312 8.87 2.29 18.25
CA GLY A 312 8.80 3.36 17.25
C GLY A 312 7.82 3.13 16.10
N PHE A 313 7.24 1.93 15.94
CA PHE A 313 6.18 1.68 14.94
C PHE A 313 4.82 1.50 15.60
N GLY A 314 3.82 2.25 15.14
CA GLY A 314 2.50 2.31 15.73
C GLY A 314 1.46 1.40 15.07
N GLY A 315 1.67 0.99 13.82
CA GLY A 315 0.73 0.18 13.04
C GLY A 315 0.34 0.85 11.72
N PHE A 316 -0.53 0.16 10.97
CA PHE A 316 -1.14 0.69 9.75
C PHE A 316 -2.64 0.90 9.93
N LEU A 317 -3.20 1.78 9.10
CA LEU A 317 -4.63 2.03 9.00
C LEU A 317 -5.04 1.91 7.53
N TYR A 318 -6.03 1.07 7.24
CA TYR A 318 -6.70 1.06 5.94
C TYR A 318 -8.03 1.78 6.11
N VAL A 319 -8.19 2.87 5.35
CA VAL A 319 -9.26 3.84 5.57
C VAL A 319 -10.21 3.80 4.39
N PHE A 320 -11.33 3.09 4.57
CA PHE A 320 -12.43 3.02 3.62
C PHE A 320 -13.26 4.30 3.71
N VAL A 321 -12.87 5.31 2.94
CA VAL A 321 -13.35 6.70 3.06
C VAL A 321 -14.88 6.83 3.02
N ARG A 322 -15.56 5.91 2.32
CA ARG A 322 -17.04 5.91 2.22
C ARG A 322 -17.74 5.53 3.53
N GLY A 323 -17.07 4.77 4.39
CA GLY A 323 -17.60 4.28 5.65
C GLY A 323 -17.27 5.18 6.85
N MET A 324 -16.62 6.32 6.65
CA MET A 324 -16.19 7.22 7.72
C MET A 324 -17.26 8.24 8.10
N HIS A 325 -17.42 8.50 9.41
CA HIS A 325 -18.27 9.58 9.91
C HIS A 325 -17.82 10.09 11.30
N PRO A 326 -17.88 11.41 11.56
CA PRO A 326 -17.54 11.99 12.87
C PRO A 326 -18.34 11.40 14.04
N ASP A 327 -19.63 11.14 13.84
CA ASP A 327 -20.51 10.58 14.89
C ASP A 327 -20.33 9.07 15.11
N ARG A 328 -19.46 8.42 14.32
CA ARG A 328 -19.16 6.99 14.42
C ARG A 328 -17.63 6.78 14.43
N PRO A 329 -16.95 7.05 15.56
CA PRO A 329 -15.50 6.86 15.67
C PRO A 329 -15.03 5.49 15.20
N GLY A 330 -13.94 5.45 14.43
CA GLY A 330 -13.37 4.21 13.86
C GLY A 330 -14.18 3.57 12.72
N SER A 331 -15.33 4.12 12.34
CA SER A 331 -16.11 3.61 11.19
C SER A 331 -15.32 3.70 9.89
N GLY A 332 -15.35 2.62 9.10
CA GLY A 332 -14.58 2.53 7.86
C GLY A 332 -13.06 2.41 8.06
N VAL A 333 -12.57 2.24 9.29
CA VAL A 333 -11.14 2.12 9.56
C VAL A 333 -10.80 0.72 10.05
N LEU A 334 -9.86 0.07 9.35
CA LEU A 334 -9.21 -1.14 9.83
C LEU A 334 -7.80 -0.77 10.30
N PHE A 335 -7.50 -1.05 11.57
CA PHE A 335 -6.18 -0.86 12.16
C PHE A 335 -5.56 -2.21 12.50
N ASP A 336 -4.27 -2.36 12.24
CA ASP A 336 -3.48 -3.48 12.74
C ASP A 336 -2.01 -3.08 12.92
N ARG A 337 -1.31 -3.84 13.75
CA ARG A 337 0.14 -3.77 13.92
C ARG A 337 0.73 -5.17 13.75
N PRO A 338 1.34 -5.48 12.58
CA PRO A 338 2.00 -6.76 12.37
C PRO A 338 3.08 -7.04 13.42
N PRO A 339 3.26 -8.31 13.83
CA PRO A 339 4.39 -8.67 14.68
C PRO A 339 5.71 -8.49 13.92
N LEU A 340 6.74 -8.00 14.62
CA LEU A 340 8.07 -7.76 14.02
C LEU A 340 8.62 -9.01 13.33
N ALA A 341 8.50 -10.18 13.96
CA ALA A 341 8.98 -11.44 13.41
C ALA A 341 8.41 -11.75 12.01
N ARG A 342 7.16 -11.36 11.73
CA ARG A 342 6.57 -11.50 10.39
C ARG A 342 7.22 -10.56 9.39
N ILE A 343 7.47 -9.32 9.78
CA ILE A 343 8.12 -8.32 8.93
C ILE A 343 9.56 -8.72 8.61
N GLU A 344 10.31 -9.20 9.60
CA GLU A 344 11.67 -9.70 9.41
C GLU A 344 11.71 -10.96 8.52
N ALA A 345 10.78 -11.88 8.69
CA ALA A 345 10.67 -13.07 7.84
C ALA A 345 10.32 -12.71 6.39
N LEU A 346 9.44 -11.72 6.17
CA LEU A 346 9.16 -11.17 4.84
C LEU A 346 10.40 -10.48 4.25
N ASP A 347 11.17 -9.73 5.06
CA ASP A 347 12.41 -9.10 4.59
C ASP A 347 13.43 -10.14 4.11
N ALA A 348 13.64 -11.19 4.91
CA ALA A 348 14.55 -12.28 4.57
C ALA A 348 14.10 -12.99 3.28
N LEU A 349 12.82 -13.33 3.17
CA LEU A 349 12.25 -13.93 1.95
C LEU A 349 12.45 -13.04 0.73
N LEU A 350 12.17 -11.73 0.82
CA LEU A 350 12.34 -10.83 -0.31
C LEU A 350 13.82 -10.65 -0.66
N ARG A 351 14.75 -10.58 0.30
CA ARG A 351 16.18 -10.43 -0.02
C ARG A 351 16.77 -11.66 -0.69
N GLU A 352 16.51 -12.83 -0.11
CA GLU A 352 17.14 -14.09 -0.49
C GLU A 352 16.38 -14.80 -1.63
N GLY A 353 15.07 -14.61 -1.75
CA GLY A 353 14.25 -15.45 -2.62
C GLY A 353 14.15 -16.89 -2.11
N ARG A 354 13.48 -17.75 -2.89
CA ARG A 354 13.38 -19.18 -2.54
C ARG A 354 14.76 -19.84 -2.54
N ARG A 355 15.14 -20.45 -1.42
CA ARG A 355 16.34 -21.30 -1.30
C ARG A 355 16.14 -22.63 -2.02
#